data_AF-A0A8C7ZHK8-F1
#
_entry.id   AF-A0A8C7ZHK8-F1
#
_cell.length_a   1.000
_cell.length_b   1.000
_cell.length_c   1.000
_cell.angle_alpha   90.00
_cell.angle_beta   90.00
_cell.angle_gamma   90.00
#
_symmetry.space_group_name_H-M   'P 1'
#
loop_
_entity.id
_entity.type
_entity.pdbx_description
1 polymer ?
#
loop_
_entity_poly.entity_id
_entity_poly.type
_entity_poly.pdbx_seq_one_letter_code
_entity_poly.pdbx_strand_id
1 'polypeptide(L)'
;MAFGDILEQNFVAVVPPHYCSVHANFSQSQLSPEEKLLVTVPLDQAGEPHRCQRYVAPQWHLLDRNGSFSSEEEQSQGEQSLPVDLQECRDGWSYNMTEMTSSIISDWDLVCDLRSLKQMGQTIYMGGVLVGAIIFGGLSDRYGRRILLLISNMLMAVAGTCAAFSPSFPLFCLFRFGCGMALSGLGLNTFSLIVEWIPTRIRTVTGTITGYCYTLGQLLLAGIAYFIRDWRWLTLAVSLPFYVFFLISWWFHESSRWLALNNKHEEAVKTLKSVARFNGRHEEGEKLDIKMLQESMKKEMSSSKGSYSVLDLFRTPKMRKMTICLSAVWLSTSFAYYGLAMDLQKFGVDIYLIQVIFGAVDIPAKVVITTCMSFIGRRPSQCGALIIAGVTILINVVVPYDKQTLRTCLAVLGKGCLAASFNCCYLYSGELYPTIIRQNGMGWVSMMARIGAMVAPMVLLTGDHIRWLPGFIYGGAPILSGVAAVFLPETLGTNLPDTIQDVEERELQKSSKMPPKEAVILQDTQANLLKQAA
;
A
#
# COMPACT_ATOMS: atom_id res chain seq x y z
N MET A 1 7.33 4.63 9.88
CA MET A 1 8.02 5.31 8.76
C MET A 1 7.96 4.53 7.46
N ALA A 2 8.50 3.32 7.36
CA ALA A 2 8.60 2.58 6.08
C ALA A 2 7.28 2.45 5.31
N PHE A 3 6.17 2.16 5.97
CA PHE A 3 4.88 2.05 5.28
C PHE A 3 4.20 3.39 4.99
N GLY A 4 4.64 4.46 5.66
CA GLY A 4 4.24 5.82 5.31
C GLY A 4 4.78 6.21 3.93
N ASP A 5 5.98 5.76 3.56
CA ASP A 5 6.63 6.09 2.28
C ASP A 5 5.77 5.76 1.02
N ILE A 6 4.92 4.72 1.10
CA ILE A 6 3.98 4.40 0.02
C ILE A 6 2.98 5.56 -0.21
N LEU A 7 2.52 6.16 0.88
CA LEU A 7 1.49 7.19 0.89
C LEU A 7 2.10 8.60 0.92
N GLU A 8 3.43 8.72 1.02
CA GLU A 8 4.15 9.98 0.92
C GLU A 8 3.86 10.71 -0.40
N GLN A 9 3.68 9.95 -1.48
CA GLN A 9 3.33 10.48 -2.79
C GLN A 9 2.07 11.36 -2.76
N ASN A 10 1.12 11.06 -1.85
CA ASN A 10 -0.10 11.84 -1.73
C ASN A 10 0.15 13.28 -1.28
N PHE A 11 1.26 13.53 -0.56
CA PHE A 11 1.64 14.84 -0.05
C PHE A 11 2.68 15.52 -0.94
N VAL A 12 3.59 14.74 -1.51
CA VAL A 12 4.68 15.23 -2.35
C VAL A 12 4.21 15.57 -3.78
N ALA A 13 3.22 14.85 -4.30
CA ALA A 13 2.66 15.04 -5.64
C ALA A 13 1.23 15.60 -5.62
N VAL A 14 0.91 16.43 -4.63
CA VAL A 14 -0.35 17.19 -4.60
C VAL A 14 -0.38 18.07 -5.83
N VAL A 15 -1.54 18.15 -6.48
CA VAL A 15 -1.76 19.07 -7.60
C VAL A 15 -2.37 20.36 -7.03
N PRO A 16 -1.60 21.45 -6.90
CA PRO A 16 -2.15 22.73 -6.48
C PRO A 16 -3.09 23.31 -7.56
N PRO A 17 -4.02 24.20 -7.18
CA PRO A 17 -4.78 24.99 -8.15
C PRO A 17 -3.81 25.74 -9.07
N HIS A 18 -4.03 25.62 -10.37
CA HIS A 18 -3.15 26.19 -11.40
C HIS A 18 -3.96 26.77 -12.55
N TYR A 19 -3.36 27.77 -13.19
CA TYR A 19 -3.84 28.45 -14.38
C TYR A 19 -2.66 28.80 -15.27
N CYS A 20 -2.92 29.09 -16.55
CA CYS A 20 -1.85 29.52 -17.47
C CYS A 20 -1.18 30.79 -16.93
N SER A 21 0.14 30.91 -17.13
CA SER A 21 0.81 32.18 -16.91
C SER A 21 0.29 33.23 -17.89
N VAL A 22 0.28 34.47 -17.40
CA VAL A 22 -0.04 35.66 -18.18
C VAL A 22 1.03 35.85 -19.25
N HIS A 23 0.64 36.26 -20.46
CA HIS A 23 1.58 36.50 -21.58
C HIS A 23 2.73 37.42 -21.14
N ALA A 24 3.97 37.12 -21.55
CA ALA A 24 5.18 37.82 -21.10
C ALA A 24 5.11 39.36 -21.30
N ASN A 25 4.41 39.82 -22.34
CA ASN A 25 4.21 41.24 -22.65
C ASN A 25 3.34 42.00 -21.63
N PHE A 26 2.62 41.29 -20.76
CA PHE A 26 1.71 41.88 -19.76
C PHE A 26 2.34 42.08 -18.38
N SER A 27 3.56 41.58 -18.16
CA SER A 27 4.29 41.68 -16.88
C SER A 27 4.41 43.12 -16.37
N GLN A 28 4.42 44.10 -17.28
CA GLN A 28 4.60 45.53 -17.00
C GLN A 28 3.30 46.34 -16.92
N SER A 29 2.13 45.73 -17.11
CA SER A 29 0.84 46.43 -17.01
C SER A 29 0.45 46.70 -15.55
N GLN A 30 -0.13 47.89 -15.28
CA GLN A 30 -0.61 48.31 -13.96
C GLN A 30 -1.88 47.60 -13.47
N LEU A 31 -2.38 46.63 -14.22
CA LEU A 31 -3.57 45.84 -13.87
C LEU A 31 -3.32 44.98 -12.63
N SER A 32 -4.36 44.81 -11.82
CA SER A 32 -4.35 43.90 -10.69
C SER A 32 -4.21 42.44 -11.15
N PRO A 33 -3.75 41.51 -10.29
CA PRO A 33 -3.58 40.10 -10.64
C PRO A 33 -4.88 39.43 -11.11
N GLU A 34 -6.02 39.84 -10.54
CA GLU A 34 -7.35 39.30 -10.85
C GLU A 34 -7.83 39.77 -12.23
N GLU A 35 -7.64 41.06 -12.55
CA GLU A 35 -7.96 41.60 -13.87
C GLU A 35 -7.09 40.98 -14.97
N LYS A 36 -5.81 40.75 -14.69
CA LYS A 36 -4.91 40.03 -15.60
C LYS A 36 -5.39 38.62 -15.87
N LEU A 37 -5.86 37.91 -14.84
CA LEU A 37 -6.36 36.55 -14.97
C LEU A 37 -7.67 36.52 -15.77
N LEU A 38 -8.60 37.42 -15.49
CA LEU A 38 -9.90 37.52 -16.16
C LEU A 38 -9.77 37.73 -17.68
N VAL A 39 -8.81 38.57 -18.08
CA VAL A 39 -8.57 38.93 -19.49
C VAL A 39 -7.81 37.84 -20.24
N THR A 40 -7.08 36.98 -19.55
CA THR A 40 -6.19 35.98 -20.19
C THR A 40 -6.71 34.56 -20.13
N VAL A 41 -7.46 34.20 -19.10
CA VAL A 41 -7.93 32.83 -18.86
C VAL A 41 -9.46 32.81 -18.87
N PRO A 42 -10.09 31.92 -19.68
CA PRO A 42 -11.54 31.75 -19.65
C PRO A 42 -12.02 31.21 -18.31
N LEU A 43 -13.26 31.55 -17.94
CA LEU A 43 -13.93 30.95 -16.79
C LEU A 43 -14.67 29.67 -17.22
N ASP A 44 -14.56 28.62 -16.42
CA ASP A 44 -15.31 27.38 -16.55
C ASP A 44 -16.79 27.58 -16.13
N GLN A 45 -17.64 26.58 -16.33
CA GLN A 45 -19.07 26.62 -16.02
C GLN A 45 -19.40 26.95 -14.55
N ALA A 46 -18.43 26.74 -13.65
CA ALA A 46 -18.53 27.07 -12.23
C ALA A 46 -18.08 28.51 -11.88
N GLY A 47 -17.68 29.31 -12.87
CA GLY A 47 -17.13 30.67 -12.66
C GLY A 47 -15.66 30.70 -12.23
N GLU A 48 -14.96 29.56 -12.29
CA GLU A 48 -13.56 29.41 -11.90
C GLU A 48 -12.63 29.47 -13.13
N PRO A 49 -11.40 29.99 -13.02
CA PRO A 49 -10.45 30.02 -14.15
C PRO A 49 -10.17 28.63 -14.72
N HIS A 50 -10.19 28.52 -16.04
CA HIS A 50 -9.90 27.30 -16.75
C HIS A 50 -8.44 26.87 -16.56
N ARG A 51 -8.22 25.61 -16.21
CA ARG A 51 -6.94 25.16 -15.66
C ARG A 51 -5.85 24.92 -16.68
N CYS A 52 -6.19 24.63 -17.95
CA CYS A 52 -5.23 24.15 -18.96
C CYS A 52 -5.23 24.95 -20.26
N GLN A 53 -6.08 25.96 -20.39
CA GLN A 53 -6.22 26.74 -21.62
C GLN A 53 -6.35 28.22 -21.27
N ARG A 54 -5.85 29.06 -22.17
CA ARG A 54 -5.96 30.51 -22.12
C ARG A 54 -6.45 31.05 -23.46
N TYR A 55 -6.88 32.30 -23.47
CA TYR A 55 -7.16 33.01 -24.71
C TYR A 55 -5.86 33.25 -25.50
N VAL A 56 -5.92 33.08 -26.82
CA VAL A 56 -4.81 33.41 -27.73
C VAL A 56 -4.47 34.89 -27.59
N ALA A 57 -5.49 35.75 -27.63
CA ALA A 57 -5.39 37.19 -27.43
C ALA A 57 -6.16 37.63 -26.16
N PRO A 58 -5.62 38.57 -25.38
CA PRO A 58 -6.28 39.10 -24.20
C PRO A 58 -7.65 39.71 -24.54
N GLN A 59 -8.68 39.31 -23.79
CA GLN A 59 -10.06 39.73 -23.99
C GLN A 59 -10.40 40.98 -23.17
N TRP A 60 -10.05 42.15 -23.69
CA TRP A 60 -10.19 43.43 -23.00
C TRP A 60 -11.62 43.82 -22.64
N HIS A 61 -12.59 43.41 -23.46
CA HIS A 61 -14.01 43.68 -23.27
C HIS A 61 -14.56 43.13 -21.94
N LEU A 62 -13.86 42.19 -21.29
CA LEU A 62 -14.26 41.64 -19.99
C LEU A 62 -14.02 42.61 -18.83
N LEU A 63 -13.13 43.61 -18.99
CA LEU A 63 -12.89 44.65 -17.96
C LEU A 63 -13.97 45.74 -17.98
N ASP A 64 -14.55 46.02 -19.16
CA ASP A 64 -15.51 47.10 -19.35
C ASP A 64 -16.88 46.83 -18.72
N ARG A 65 -17.14 45.60 -18.27
CA ARG A 65 -18.41 45.19 -17.64
C ARG A 65 -18.65 45.81 -16.25
N ASN A 66 -17.65 46.46 -15.66
CA ASN A 66 -17.77 47.25 -14.42
C ASN A 66 -18.10 48.73 -14.65
N GLY A 67 -18.15 49.20 -15.90
CA GLY A 67 -18.68 50.53 -16.24
C GLY A 67 -20.20 50.46 -16.34
N SER A 68 -20.90 51.29 -15.57
CA SER A 68 -22.37 51.40 -15.57
C SER A 68 -22.93 51.58 -16.99
N PHE A 69 -23.41 50.50 -17.60
CA PHE A 69 -24.35 50.60 -18.71
C PHE A 69 -25.75 50.77 -18.13
N SER A 70 -26.27 51.97 -18.30
CA SER A 70 -27.70 52.26 -18.21
C SER A 70 -28.47 51.24 -19.02
N SER A 71 -29.42 50.58 -18.37
CA SER A 71 -30.35 49.64 -18.96
C SER A 71 -31.18 50.36 -20.01
N GLU A 72 -30.81 50.24 -21.28
CA GLU A 72 -31.67 50.40 -22.47
C GLU A 72 -30.79 50.10 -23.69
N GLU A 73 -31.29 49.27 -24.61
CA GLU A 73 -30.62 48.77 -25.83
C GLU A 73 -29.89 47.41 -25.77
N GLU A 74 -30.43 46.41 -25.05
CA GLU A 74 -30.20 44.99 -25.39
C GLU A 74 -31.47 44.40 -26.01
N GLN A 75 -31.83 44.82 -27.23
CA GLN A 75 -32.83 44.10 -28.01
C GLN A 75 -32.77 44.36 -29.53
N SER A 76 -31.58 44.41 -30.12
CA SER A 76 -31.42 44.13 -31.56
C SER A 76 -29.96 44.23 -31.99
N GLN A 77 -29.22 43.13 -31.93
CA GLN A 77 -28.23 42.73 -32.95
C GLN A 77 -27.70 41.33 -32.61
N GLY A 78 -27.76 40.46 -33.61
CA GLY A 78 -27.61 39.02 -33.47
C GLY A 78 -26.22 38.57 -33.01
N GLU A 79 -26.21 37.33 -32.54
CA GLU A 79 -25.06 36.45 -32.36
C GLU A 79 -23.97 36.68 -33.43
N GLN A 80 -22.96 37.45 -33.07
CA GLN A 80 -21.60 37.29 -33.57
C GLN A 80 -20.68 37.21 -32.37
N SER A 81 -20.77 36.08 -31.64
CA SER A 81 -19.67 35.65 -30.81
C SER A 81 -18.47 35.41 -31.73
N LEU A 82 -17.51 36.34 -31.75
CA LEU A 82 -16.19 36.07 -32.34
C LEU A 82 -15.71 34.70 -31.83
N PRO A 83 -15.15 33.83 -32.70
CA PRO A 83 -14.58 32.57 -32.23
C PRO A 83 -13.49 32.92 -31.22
N VAL A 84 -13.74 32.56 -29.97
CA VAL A 84 -12.78 32.79 -28.90
C VAL A 84 -11.71 31.72 -29.04
N ASP A 85 -10.64 32.07 -29.75
CA ASP A 85 -9.55 31.14 -29.99
C ASP A 85 -8.82 30.84 -28.68
N LEU A 86 -8.86 29.57 -28.27
CA LEU A 86 -8.21 29.04 -27.08
C LEU A 86 -6.90 28.37 -27.47
N GLN A 87 -5.89 28.52 -26.61
CA GLN A 87 -4.59 27.89 -26.76
C GLN A 87 -4.14 27.24 -25.44
N GLU A 88 -3.35 26.20 -25.57
CA GLU A 88 -2.59 25.59 -24.46
C GLU A 88 -1.59 26.59 -23.85
N CYS A 89 -1.28 26.42 -22.56
CA CYS A 89 -0.38 27.31 -21.83
C CYS A 89 1.08 27.11 -22.26
N ARG A 90 1.55 27.93 -23.21
CA ARG A 90 2.94 27.87 -23.72
C ARG A 90 3.96 28.62 -22.86
N ASP A 91 3.51 29.65 -22.14
CA ASP A 91 4.40 30.52 -21.36
C ASP A 91 4.59 30.05 -19.89
N GLY A 92 4.18 28.81 -19.60
CA GLY A 92 4.24 28.21 -18.26
C GLY A 92 2.96 28.35 -17.44
N TRP A 93 3.08 28.09 -16.15
CA TRP A 93 1.97 27.94 -15.21
C TRP A 93 2.12 28.87 -14.01
N SER A 94 0.98 29.30 -13.46
CA SER A 94 0.91 29.99 -12.18
C SER A 94 0.11 29.16 -11.21
N TYR A 95 0.69 28.90 -10.04
CA TYR A 95 0.12 28.03 -9.03
C TYR A 95 -0.28 28.80 -7.78
N ASN A 96 -1.42 28.45 -7.21
CA ASN A 96 -1.83 28.94 -5.91
C ASN A 96 -1.25 28.05 -4.80
N MET A 97 -0.35 28.62 -3.98
CA MET A 97 0.47 27.94 -2.97
C MET A 97 0.03 28.28 -1.54
N THR A 98 -1.25 28.61 -1.33
CA THR A 98 -1.78 28.93 0.01
C THR A 98 -1.74 27.76 0.99
N GLU A 99 -1.99 26.54 0.51
CA GLU A 99 -2.04 25.34 1.34
C GLU A 99 -0.69 24.61 1.47
N MET A 100 0.23 24.80 0.52
CA MET A 100 1.53 24.10 0.44
C MET A 100 2.63 25.02 -0.09
N THR A 101 3.88 24.79 0.30
CA THR A 101 5.02 25.63 -0.12
C THR A 101 5.63 25.21 -1.45
N SER A 102 5.67 23.91 -1.73
CA SER A 102 6.22 23.34 -2.95
C SER A 102 5.69 21.92 -3.18
N SER A 103 5.61 21.50 -4.43
CA SER A 103 5.22 20.13 -4.82
C SER A 103 6.03 19.66 -6.02
N ILE A 104 6.14 18.35 -6.20
CA ILE A 104 6.73 17.75 -7.40
C ILE A 104 6.03 18.20 -8.68
N ILE A 105 4.73 18.48 -8.58
CA ILE A 105 3.91 18.92 -9.71
C ILE A 105 4.26 20.35 -10.11
N SER A 106 4.45 21.24 -9.13
CA SER A 106 4.80 22.64 -9.38
C SER A 106 6.25 22.86 -9.76
N ASP A 107 7.19 22.06 -9.24
CA ASP A 107 8.62 22.22 -9.53
C ASP A 107 8.99 21.78 -10.95
N TRP A 108 8.24 20.83 -11.52
CA TRP A 108 8.50 20.27 -12.85
C TRP A 108 7.32 20.43 -13.82
N ASP A 109 6.36 21.30 -13.50
CA ASP A 109 5.20 21.63 -14.33
C ASP A 109 4.43 20.39 -14.87
N LEU A 110 4.17 19.42 -14.01
CA LEU A 110 3.55 18.13 -14.35
C LEU A 110 2.01 18.21 -14.37
N VAL A 111 1.48 19.24 -15.02
CA VAL A 111 0.04 19.50 -15.16
C VAL A 111 -0.44 19.28 -16.59
N CYS A 112 -1.76 19.22 -16.77
CA CYS A 112 -2.42 19.06 -18.07
C CYS A 112 -1.89 17.86 -18.88
N ASP A 113 -1.16 18.05 -19.98
CA ASP A 113 -0.64 16.95 -20.82
C ASP A 113 0.32 16.02 -20.05
N LEU A 114 1.06 16.59 -19.10
CA LEU A 114 2.03 15.87 -18.28
C LEU A 114 1.43 15.29 -16.99
N ARG A 115 0.11 15.42 -16.77
CA ARG A 115 -0.58 14.87 -15.59
C ARG A 115 -0.40 13.37 -15.45
N SER A 116 -0.31 12.65 -16.57
CA SER A 116 -0.14 11.19 -16.58
C SER A 116 1.15 10.74 -15.90
N LEU A 117 2.19 11.58 -15.88
CA LEU A 117 3.47 11.30 -15.24
C LEU A 117 3.34 11.13 -13.73
N LYS A 118 2.42 11.85 -13.07
CA LYS A 118 2.13 11.66 -11.63
C LYS A 118 1.78 10.21 -11.31
N GLN A 119 0.84 9.63 -12.06
CA GLN A 119 0.39 8.24 -11.85
C GLN A 119 1.46 7.23 -12.28
N MET A 120 2.24 7.57 -13.32
CA MET A 120 3.38 6.78 -13.75
C MET A 120 4.44 6.69 -12.66
N GLY A 121 4.79 7.81 -12.00
CA GLY A 121 5.74 7.82 -10.89
C GLY A 121 5.33 6.89 -9.74
N GLN A 122 4.03 6.89 -9.39
CA GLN A 122 3.52 5.99 -8.35
C GLN A 122 3.52 4.51 -8.78
N THR A 123 3.24 4.25 -10.05
CA THR A 123 3.31 2.91 -10.64
C THR A 123 4.75 2.39 -10.66
N ILE A 124 5.72 3.25 -10.99
CA ILE A 124 7.16 2.93 -10.94
C ILE A 124 7.57 2.58 -9.51
N TYR A 125 7.16 3.36 -8.52
CA TYR A 125 7.41 3.05 -7.10
C TYR A 125 6.87 1.66 -6.72
N MET A 126 5.61 1.36 -7.08
CA MET A 126 4.99 0.05 -6.83
C MET A 126 5.65 -1.09 -7.60
N GLY A 127 6.14 -0.82 -8.82
CA GLY A 127 6.98 -1.74 -9.58
C GLY A 127 8.28 -2.06 -8.85
N GLY A 128 8.90 -1.06 -8.22
CA GLY A 128 10.05 -1.24 -7.32
C GLY A 128 9.73 -2.17 -6.15
N VAL A 129 8.57 -1.99 -5.51
CA VAL A 129 8.10 -2.88 -4.43
C VAL A 129 7.93 -4.32 -4.89
N LEU A 130 7.40 -4.55 -6.10
CA LEU A 130 7.27 -5.89 -6.68
C LEU A 130 8.64 -6.52 -6.97
N VAL A 131 9.52 -5.79 -7.66
CA VAL A 131 10.86 -6.27 -8.02
C VAL A 131 11.70 -6.55 -6.79
N GLY A 132 11.68 -5.65 -5.80
CA GLY A 132 12.38 -5.86 -4.54
C GLY A 132 11.85 -7.06 -3.76
N ALA A 133 10.55 -7.34 -3.81
CA ALA A 133 9.98 -8.52 -3.13
C ALA A 133 10.53 -9.82 -3.71
N ILE A 134 10.67 -9.89 -5.04
CA ILE A 134 11.24 -11.06 -5.74
C ILE A 134 12.74 -11.19 -5.45
N ILE A 135 13.49 -10.09 -5.61
CA ILE A 135 14.94 -10.09 -5.47
C ILE A 135 15.35 -10.28 -4.00
N PHE A 136 14.91 -9.40 -3.10
CA PHE A 136 15.30 -9.46 -1.69
C PHE A 136 14.65 -10.65 -0.97
N GLY A 137 13.47 -11.10 -1.40
CA GLY A 137 12.89 -12.36 -0.93
C GLY A 137 13.83 -13.53 -1.21
N GLY A 138 14.19 -13.75 -2.48
CA GLY A 138 15.05 -14.87 -2.87
C GLY A 138 16.50 -14.76 -2.36
N LEU A 139 17.05 -13.54 -2.29
CA LEU A 139 18.40 -13.32 -1.75
C LEU A 139 18.46 -13.52 -0.23
N SER A 140 17.38 -13.25 0.51
CA SER A 140 17.35 -13.42 1.96
C SER A 140 17.56 -14.87 2.40
N ASP A 141 17.09 -15.82 1.58
CA ASP A 141 17.28 -17.25 1.84
C ASP A 141 18.73 -17.68 1.58
N ARG A 142 19.42 -17.03 0.63
CA ARG A 142 20.81 -17.37 0.26
C ARG A 142 21.86 -16.69 1.13
N TYR A 143 21.68 -15.41 1.43
CA TYR A 143 22.69 -14.57 2.09
C TYR A 143 22.37 -14.25 3.55
N GLY A 144 21.15 -14.51 4.01
CA GLY A 144 20.72 -14.25 5.39
C GLY A 144 19.82 -13.03 5.50
N ARG A 145 19.02 -12.98 6.56
CA ARG A 145 17.92 -12.02 6.70
C ARG A 145 18.45 -10.69 7.24
N ARG A 146 19.45 -10.74 8.12
CA ARG A 146 20.11 -9.54 8.68
C ARG A 146 20.86 -8.75 7.62
N ILE A 147 21.65 -9.42 6.77
CA ILE A 147 22.42 -8.74 5.71
C ILE A 147 21.48 -8.01 4.75
N LEU A 148 20.41 -8.69 4.33
CA LEU A 148 19.43 -8.09 3.42
C LEU A 148 18.63 -6.96 4.09
N LEU A 149 18.36 -7.04 5.40
CA LEU A 149 17.78 -5.94 6.17
C LEU A 149 18.70 -4.71 6.20
N LEU A 150 20.01 -4.89 6.41
CA LEU A 150 21.00 -3.81 6.39
C LEU A 150 21.08 -3.15 5.01
N ILE A 151 21.19 -3.95 3.94
CA ILE A 151 21.20 -3.46 2.56
C ILE A 151 19.91 -2.68 2.26
N SER A 152 18.75 -3.19 2.68
CA SER A 152 17.47 -2.54 2.43
C SER A 152 17.35 -1.22 3.20
N ASN A 153 17.80 -1.13 4.46
CA ASN A 153 17.81 0.14 5.21
C ASN A 153 18.72 1.18 4.55
N MET A 154 19.94 0.78 4.15
CA MET A 154 20.87 1.68 3.48
C MET A 154 20.31 2.13 2.12
N LEU A 155 19.73 1.22 1.34
CA LEU A 155 19.12 1.54 0.05
C LEU A 155 17.95 2.53 0.23
N MET A 156 17.09 2.34 1.23
CA MET A 156 16.01 3.28 1.55
C MET A 156 16.56 4.66 1.90
N ALA A 157 17.55 4.72 2.80
CA ALA A 157 18.13 5.98 3.27
C ALA A 157 18.80 6.76 2.14
N VAL A 158 19.64 6.09 1.34
CA VAL A 158 20.39 6.71 0.24
C VAL A 158 19.45 7.09 -0.90
N ALA A 159 18.60 6.16 -1.37
CA ALA A 159 17.70 6.45 -2.48
C ALA A 159 16.69 7.55 -2.12
N GLY A 160 16.15 7.55 -0.90
CA GLY A 160 15.23 8.58 -0.43
C GLY A 160 15.89 9.96 -0.31
N THR A 161 17.13 10.01 0.21
CA THR A 161 17.91 11.26 0.25
C THR A 161 18.21 11.76 -1.16
N CYS A 162 18.62 10.88 -2.08
CA CYS A 162 18.85 11.24 -3.48
C CYS A 162 17.56 11.70 -4.20
N ALA A 163 16.40 11.14 -3.85
CA ALA A 163 15.11 11.56 -4.39
C ALA A 163 14.79 13.02 -3.99
N ALA A 164 15.04 13.41 -2.75
CA ALA A 164 14.83 14.79 -2.30
C ALA A 164 15.72 15.84 -3.01
N PHE A 165 16.93 15.45 -3.42
CA PHE A 165 17.86 16.30 -4.16
C PHE A 165 17.79 16.12 -5.68
N SER A 166 16.82 15.36 -6.17
CA SER A 166 16.72 15.10 -7.61
C SER A 166 16.45 16.40 -8.40
N PRO A 167 17.22 16.66 -9.47
CA PRO A 167 17.02 17.83 -10.32
C PRO A 167 15.92 17.63 -11.37
N SER A 168 15.57 16.38 -11.69
CA SER A 168 14.62 16.04 -12.76
C SER A 168 13.68 14.90 -12.36
N PHE A 169 12.46 14.93 -12.93
CA PHE A 169 11.42 13.94 -12.65
C PHE A 169 11.80 12.48 -12.98
N PRO A 170 12.49 12.16 -14.10
CA PRO A 170 12.91 10.78 -14.37
C PRO A 170 13.92 10.25 -13.33
N LEU A 171 14.83 11.11 -12.89
CA LEU A 171 15.82 10.76 -11.87
C LEU A 171 15.16 10.58 -10.50
N PHE A 172 14.17 11.42 -10.17
CA PHE A 172 13.29 11.21 -9.02
C PHE A 172 12.61 9.83 -9.08
N CYS A 173 12.01 9.47 -10.21
CA CYS A 173 11.34 8.18 -10.39
C CYS A 173 12.30 7.00 -10.21
N LEU A 174 13.54 7.11 -10.70
CA LEU A 174 14.57 6.07 -10.51
C LEU A 174 14.89 5.86 -9.03
N PHE A 175 15.07 6.94 -8.27
CA PHE A 175 15.34 6.85 -6.84
C PHE A 175 14.12 6.33 -6.06
N ARG A 176 12.90 6.76 -6.42
CA ARG A 176 11.66 6.22 -5.86
C ARG A 176 11.49 4.73 -6.16
N PHE A 177 11.86 4.25 -7.35
CA PHE A 177 11.91 2.82 -7.65
C PHE A 177 12.83 2.07 -6.68
N GLY A 178 14.02 2.64 -6.41
CA GLY A 178 14.94 2.12 -5.38
C GLY A 178 14.35 2.11 -3.97
N CYS A 179 13.62 3.16 -3.57
CA CYS A 179 12.89 3.22 -2.30
C CYS A 179 11.82 2.11 -2.22
N GLY A 180 11.06 1.90 -3.30
CA GLY A 180 10.08 0.82 -3.40
C GLY A 180 10.73 -0.56 -3.23
N MET A 181 11.86 -0.81 -3.90
CA MET A 181 12.63 -2.04 -3.71
C MET A 181 13.05 -2.20 -2.24
N ALA A 182 13.62 -1.16 -1.65
CA ALA A 182 14.06 -1.16 -0.26
C ALA A 182 12.91 -1.43 0.72
N LEU A 183 11.73 -0.83 0.50
CA LEU A 183 10.55 -1.05 1.33
C LEU A 183 10.14 -2.52 1.39
N SER A 184 10.11 -3.19 0.24
CA SER A 184 9.76 -4.61 0.18
C SER A 184 10.80 -5.48 0.90
N GLY A 185 12.09 -5.18 0.73
CA GLY A 185 13.18 -5.85 1.44
C GLY A 185 13.09 -5.66 2.95
N LEU A 186 12.83 -4.43 3.42
CA LEU A 186 12.61 -4.13 4.83
C LEU A 186 11.43 -4.93 5.40
N GLY A 187 10.27 -4.86 4.73
CA GLY A 187 9.06 -5.54 5.20
C GLY A 187 9.21 -7.05 5.29
N LEU A 188 9.73 -7.69 4.22
CA LEU A 188 9.89 -9.15 4.16
C LEU A 188 10.94 -9.64 5.16
N ASN A 189 12.12 -9.03 5.18
CA ASN A 189 13.21 -9.49 6.05
C ASN A 189 12.92 -9.24 7.53
N THR A 190 12.31 -8.11 7.87
CA THR A 190 11.90 -7.81 9.25
C THR A 190 10.86 -8.82 9.73
N PHE A 191 9.82 -9.08 8.93
CA PHE A 191 8.76 -10.02 9.30
C PHE A 191 9.31 -11.45 9.45
N SER A 192 10.15 -11.90 8.51
CA SER A 192 10.80 -13.22 8.60
C SER A 192 11.67 -13.34 9.84
N LEU A 193 12.49 -12.33 10.15
CA LEU A 193 13.35 -12.32 11.33
C LEU A 193 12.53 -12.39 12.62
N ILE A 194 11.45 -11.60 12.73
CA ILE A 194 10.53 -11.61 13.87
C ILE A 194 9.93 -13.01 14.06
N VAL A 195 9.41 -13.62 12.99
CA VAL A 195 8.75 -14.94 13.08
C VAL A 195 9.74 -16.06 13.42
N GLU A 196 10.99 -15.96 12.95
CA GLU A 196 12.02 -16.97 13.21
C GLU A 196 12.50 -16.94 14.67
N TRP A 197 12.58 -15.76 15.29
CA TRP A 197 12.97 -15.61 16.70
C TRP A 197 11.83 -15.87 17.68
N ILE A 198 10.58 -15.66 17.26
CA ILE A 198 9.44 -15.71 18.17
C ILE A 198 8.83 -17.12 18.30
N PRO A 199 8.49 -17.57 19.53
CA PRO A 199 7.81 -18.84 19.76
C PRO A 199 6.46 -18.92 19.05
N THR A 200 6.10 -20.12 18.56
CA THR A 200 4.91 -20.36 17.73
C THR A 200 3.61 -19.84 18.34
N ARG A 201 3.45 -19.96 19.67
CA ARG A 201 2.24 -19.54 20.41
C ARG A 201 1.93 -18.04 20.29
N ILE A 202 2.95 -17.18 20.21
CA ILE A 202 2.77 -15.73 20.20
C ILE A 202 2.95 -15.10 18.82
N ARG A 203 3.30 -15.89 17.78
CA ARG A 203 3.50 -15.40 16.41
C ARG A 203 2.30 -14.65 15.86
N THR A 204 1.09 -15.16 16.07
CA THR A 204 -0.15 -14.53 15.59
C THR A 204 -0.38 -13.16 16.25
N VAL A 205 -0.08 -13.05 17.55
CA VAL A 205 -0.19 -11.78 18.28
C VAL A 205 0.85 -10.79 17.77
N THR A 206 2.12 -11.20 17.64
CA THR A 206 3.17 -10.31 17.13
C THR A 206 2.91 -9.89 15.68
N GLY A 207 2.41 -10.78 14.83
CA GLY A 207 2.01 -10.43 13.47
C GLY A 207 0.91 -9.36 13.46
N THR A 208 -0.07 -9.47 14.36
CA THR A 208 -1.15 -8.48 14.52
C THR A 208 -0.61 -7.13 15.02
N ILE A 209 0.27 -7.13 16.04
CA ILE A 209 0.96 -5.92 16.53
C ILE A 209 1.72 -5.24 15.39
N THR A 210 2.43 -6.03 14.59
CA THR A 210 3.16 -5.53 13.42
C THR A 210 2.20 -4.83 12.47
N GLY A 211 1.02 -5.41 12.24
CA GLY A 211 -0.10 -4.82 11.50
C GLY A 211 -0.56 -3.44 12.02
N TYR A 212 -0.57 -3.21 13.33
CA TYR A 212 -0.89 -1.89 13.92
C TYR A 212 0.23 -0.87 13.74
N CYS A 213 1.49 -1.30 13.71
CA CYS A 213 2.62 -0.41 13.41
C CYS A 213 2.52 0.24 12.01
N TYR A 214 1.89 -0.44 11.04
CA TYR A 214 1.58 0.15 9.73
C TYR A 214 0.66 1.37 9.87
N THR A 215 -0.45 1.20 10.60
CA THR A 215 -1.44 2.24 10.82
C THR A 215 -0.84 3.42 11.59
N LEU A 216 -0.03 3.14 12.62
CA LEU A 216 0.71 4.19 13.33
C LEU A 216 1.68 4.92 12.40
N GLY A 217 2.36 4.21 11.51
CA GLY A 217 3.24 4.80 10.50
C GLY A 217 2.51 5.74 9.53
N GLN A 218 1.30 5.39 9.12
CA GLN A 218 0.45 6.25 8.28
C GLN A 218 0.01 7.52 9.01
N LEU A 219 -0.41 7.41 10.27
CA LEU A 219 -0.81 8.56 11.10
C LEU A 219 0.38 9.50 11.37
N LEU A 220 1.55 8.92 11.69
CA LEU A 220 2.77 9.69 11.90
C LEU A 220 3.18 10.46 10.63
N LEU A 221 3.10 9.82 9.46
CA LEU A 221 3.38 10.49 8.19
C LEU A 221 2.45 11.69 7.96
N ALA A 222 1.14 11.52 8.18
CA ALA A 222 0.18 12.62 8.02
C ALA A 222 0.51 13.79 8.95
N GLY A 223 0.90 13.50 10.19
CA GLY A 223 1.37 14.52 11.14
C GLY A 223 2.64 15.23 10.67
N ILE A 224 3.66 14.49 10.23
CA ILE A 224 4.91 15.08 9.71
C ILE A 224 4.62 15.95 8.47
N ALA A 225 3.79 15.48 7.55
CA ALA A 225 3.43 16.19 6.33
C ALA A 225 2.63 17.48 6.60
N TYR A 226 1.84 17.52 7.68
CA TYR A 226 1.13 18.74 8.08
C TYR A 226 2.09 19.86 8.54
N PHE A 227 3.17 19.50 9.24
CA PHE A 227 4.19 20.44 9.72
C PHE A 227 5.23 20.78 8.64
N ILE A 228 5.60 19.81 7.80
CA ILE A 228 6.61 19.96 6.73
C ILE A 228 5.88 19.89 5.39
N ARG A 229 5.57 21.07 4.84
CA ARG A 229 4.79 21.22 3.59
C ARG A 229 5.64 21.30 2.34
N ASP A 230 6.96 21.40 2.49
CA ASP A 230 7.91 21.34 1.38
C ASP A 230 8.22 19.89 1.05
N TRP A 231 8.06 19.52 -0.22
CA TRP A 231 8.17 18.12 -0.63
C TRP A 231 9.58 17.55 -0.46
N ARG A 232 10.64 18.36 -0.65
CA ARG A 232 12.03 17.91 -0.51
C ARG A 232 12.35 17.64 0.95
N TRP A 233 11.97 18.57 1.83
CA TRP A 233 12.15 18.41 3.27
C TRP A 233 11.31 17.27 3.83
N LEU A 234 10.10 17.06 3.30
CA LEU A 234 9.25 15.93 3.69
C LEU A 234 9.91 14.59 3.33
N THR A 235 10.39 14.44 2.09
CA THR A 235 11.12 13.24 1.65
C THR A 235 12.38 13.00 2.47
N LEU A 236 13.13 14.05 2.84
CA LEU A 236 14.27 13.94 3.75
C LEU A 236 13.84 13.51 5.16
N ALA A 237 12.79 14.10 5.72
CA ALA A 237 12.31 13.76 7.06
C ALA A 237 11.84 12.30 7.17
N VAL A 238 11.30 11.73 6.10
CA VAL A 238 10.92 10.30 6.03
C VAL A 238 12.15 9.40 5.84
N SER A 239 13.15 9.86 5.07
CA SER A 239 14.32 9.06 4.68
C SER A 239 15.43 9.01 5.73
N LEU A 240 15.71 10.14 6.41
CA LEU A 240 16.83 10.25 7.37
C LEU A 240 16.77 9.25 8.54
N PRO A 241 15.61 8.93 9.12
CA PRO A 241 15.49 7.93 10.18
C PRO A 241 15.99 6.54 9.78
N PHE A 242 16.03 6.21 8.49
CA PHE A 242 16.58 4.92 8.02
C PHE A 242 18.10 4.81 8.18
N TYR A 243 18.85 5.92 8.24
CA TYR A 243 20.26 5.87 8.64
C TYR A 243 20.40 5.41 10.09
N VAL A 244 19.53 5.89 10.98
CA VAL A 244 19.51 5.46 12.38
C VAL A 244 19.10 3.99 12.48
N PHE A 245 18.07 3.57 11.75
CA PHE A 245 17.67 2.15 11.71
C PHE A 245 18.76 1.25 11.12
N PHE A 246 19.53 1.72 10.14
CA PHE A 246 20.68 1.01 9.62
C PHE A 246 21.73 0.77 10.72
N LEU A 247 22.08 1.81 11.49
CA LEU A 247 23.02 1.69 12.61
C LEU A 247 22.52 0.74 13.70
N ILE A 248 21.23 0.85 14.09
CA ILE A 248 20.62 -0.03 15.09
C ILE A 248 20.56 -1.48 14.60
N SER A 249 20.27 -1.70 13.31
CA SER A 249 20.17 -3.04 12.72
C SER A 249 21.49 -3.80 12.76
N TRP A 250 22.62 -3.12 12.99
CA TRP A 250 23.91 -3.77 13.19
C TRP A 250 23.95 -4.64 14.45
N TRP A 251 23.17 -4.30 15.49
CA TRP A 251 23.07 -5.10 16.70
C TRP A 251 22.16 -6.33 16.58
N PHE A 252 21.38 -6.44 15.50
CA PHE A 252 20.51 -7.59 15.32
C PHE A 252 21.33 -8.85 15.07
N HIS A 253 20.89 -9.95 15.68
CA HIS A 253 21.46 -11.27 15.45
C HIS A 253 20.83 -11.87 14.19
N GLU A 254 21.64 -12.58 13.41
CA GLU A 254 21.12 -13.36 12.28
C GLU A 254 20.24 -14.50 12.78
N SER A 255 19.32 -14.96 11.93
CA SER A 255 18.44 -16.08 12.27
C SER A 255 19.22 -17.35 12.62
N SER A 256 19.01 -17.86 13.83
CA SER A 256 19.58 -19.13 14.29
C SER A 256 19.16 -20.30 13.40
N ARG A 257 17.90 -20.28 12.91
CA ARG A 257 17.37 -21.26 11.96
C ARG A 257 18.09 -21.23 10.63
N TRP A 258 18.32 -20.04 10.08
CA TRP A 258 19.04 -19.87 8.82
C TRP A 258 20.50 -20.35 8.92
N LEU A 259 21.19 -19.94 9.99
CA LEU A 259 22.57 -20.35 10.24
C LEU A 259 22.69 -21.87 10.29
N ALA A 260 21.75 -22.50 10.97
CA ALA A 260 21.75 -23.94 11.13
C ALA A 260 21.40 -24.67 9.82
N LEU A 261 20.53 -24.12 8.96
CA LEU A 261 20.25 -24.65 7.61
C LEU A 261 21.43 -24.51 6.64
N ASN A 262 22.27 -23.49 6.82
CA ASN A 262 23.45 -23.24 6.00
C ASN A 262 24.75 -23.85 6.58
N ASN A 263 24.63 -24.90 7.40
CA ASN A 263 25.74 -25.62 8.03
C ASN A 263 26.65 -24.78 8.93
N LYS A 264 26.22 -23.58 9.36
CA LYS A 264 26.95 -22.72 10.31
C LYS A 264 26.51 -22.97 11.75
N HIS A 265 26.64 -24.22 12.20
CA HIS A 265 26.09 -24.66 13.47
C HIS A 265 26.74 -23.99 14.70
N GLU A 266 28.05 -23.72 14.65
CA GLU A 266 28.76 -23.04 15.73
C GLU A 266 28.25 -21.60 15.94
N GLU A 267 28.08 -20.86 14.85
CA GLU A 267 27.50 -19.51 14.88
C GLU A 267 26.05 -19.52 15.36
N ALA A 268 25.27 -20.53 14.97
CA ALA A 268 23.88 -20.69 15.41
C ALA A 268 23.80 -20.88 16.94
N VAL A 269 24.61 -21.78 17.51
CA VAL A 269 24.64 -22.03 18.96
C VAL A 269 25.15 -20.81 19.72
N LYS A 270 26.18 -20.12 19.22
CA LYS A 270 26.68 -18.87 19.83
C LYS A 270 25.60 -17.80 19.88
N THR A 271 24.87 -17.63 18.78
CA THR A 271 23.75 -16.69 18.66
C THR A 271 22.62 -17.04 19.62
N LEU A 272 22.22 -18.32 19.70
CA LEU A 272 21.20 -18.77 20.66
C LEU A 272 21.63 -18.56 22.12
N LYS A 273 22.89 -18.85 22.46
CA LYS A 273 23.44 -18.58 23.80
C LYS A 273 23.41 -17.10 24.16
N SER A 274 23.70 -16.22 23.19
CA SER A 274 23.63 -14.75 23.37
C SER A 274 22.21 -14.31 23.72
N VAL A 275 21.21 -14.81 22.98
CA VAL A 275 19.81 -14.47 23.21
C VAL A 275 19.26 -15.08 24.52
N ALA A 276 19.64 -16.32 24.84
CA ALA A 276 19.30 -16.95 26.12
C ALA A 276 19.79 -16.13 27.32
N ARG A 277 20.99 -15.55 27.23
CA ARG A 277 21.53 -14.62 28.25
C ARG A 277 20.71 -13.34 28.34
N PHE A 278 20.33 -12.76 27.20
CA PHE A 278 19.51 -11.55 27.17
C PHE A 278 18.12 -11.77 27.79
N ASN A 279 17.56 -12.96 27.62
CA ASN A 279 16.27 -13.35 28.20
C ASN A 279 16.36 -13.87 29.64
N GLY A 280 17.54 -13.85 30.27
CA GLY A 280 17.76 -14.32 31.65
C GLY A 280 17.71 -15.84 31.84
N ARG A 281 17.76 -16.62 30.75
CA ARG A 281 17.70 -18.09 30.74
C ARG A 281 19.08 -18.73 30.57
N HIS A 282 19.99 -18.38 31.47
CA HIS A 282 21.39 -18.81 31.40
C HIS A 282 21.56 -20.35 31.41
N GLU A 283 20.83 -21.04 32.30
CA GLU A 283 20.94 -22.50 32.44
C GLU A 283 20.44 -23.28 31.22
N GLU A 284 19.40 -22.79 30.53
CA GLU A 284 18.89 -23.41 29.30
C GLU A 284 19.84 -23.12 28.13
N GLY A 285 20.43 -21.92 28.10
CA GLY A 285 21.44 -21.53 27.11
C GLY A 285 22.72 -22.37 27.17
N GLU A 286 23.21 -22.70 28.36
CA GLU A 286 24.42 -23.53 28.52
C GLU A 286 24.22 -24.99 28.09
N LYS A 287 22.99 -25.51 28.23
CA LYS A 287 22.60 -26.85 27.77
C LYS A 287 22.51 -26.95 26.24
N LEU A 288 22.52 -25.84 25.50
CA LEU A 288 22.50 -25.85 24.04
C LEU A 288 23.83 -26.35 23.48
N ASP A 289 23.78 -27.53 22.86
CA ASP A 289 24.88 -28.13 22.12
C ASP A 289 24.53 -28.30 20.63
N ILE A 290 25.56 -28.40 19.78
CA ILE A 290 25.44 -28.56 18.33
C ILE A 290 24.61 -29.81 17.99
N LYS A 291 24.78 -30.90 18.75
CA LYS A 291 24.03 -32.15 18.52
C LYS A 291 22.53 -31.98 18.74
N MET A 292 22.13 -31.28 19.81
CA MET A 292 20.71 -31.00 20.08
C MET A 292 20.09 -30.13 18.98
N LEU A 293 20.83 -29.14 18.50
CA LEU A 293 20.40 -28.31 17.37
C LEU A 293 20.23 -29.15 16.10
N GLN A 294 21.21 -29.98 15.75
CA GLN A 294 21.15 -30.84 14.56
C GLN A 294 20.02 -31.87 14.62
N GLU A 295 19.77 -32.49 15.78
CA GLU A 295 18.66 -33.43 15.97
C GLU A 295 17.30 -32.75 15.81
N SER A 296 17.13 -31.55 16.38
CA SER A 296 15.90 -30.78 16.24
C SER A 296 15.64 -30.35 14.80
N MET A 297 16.70 -29.95 14.08
CA MET A 297 16.61 -29.60 12.67
C MET A 297 16.32 -30.80 11.80
N LYS A 298 16.97 -31.94 12.05
CA LYS A 298 16.73 -33.18 11.30
C LYS A 298 15.30 -33.67 11.51
N LYS A 299 14.73 -33.46 12.70
CA LYS A 299 13.31 -33.70 13.00
C LYS A 299 12.39 -32.73 12.24
N GLU A 300 12.71 -31.44 12.14
CA GLU A 300 11.97 -30.48 11.30
C GLU A 300 12.09 -30.79 9.79
N MET A 301 13.27 -31.17 9.31
CA MET A 301 13.52 -31.47 7.89
C MET A 301 12.87 -32.79 7.45
N SER A 302 12.87 -33.80 8.32
CA SER A 302 12.22 -35.09 8.04
C SER A 302 10.70 -35.01 8.10
N SER A 303 10.14 -34.06 8.88
CA SER A 303 8.71 -33.74 8.87
C SER A 303 8.32 -32.89 7.66
N SER A 304 9.21 -32.03 7.15
CA SER A 304 9.03 -31.27 5.91
C SER A 304 9.52 -32.06 4.68
N LYS A 305 8.79 -33.11 4.29
CA LYS A 305 9.15 -33.97 3.13
C LYS A 305 9.14 -33.19 1.80
N GLY A 306 10.30 -32.72 1.33
CA GLY A 306 10.55 -32.29 -0.07
C GLY A 306 10.65 -30.78 -0.30
N SER A 307 11.50 -30.38 -1.26
CA SER A 307 11.54 -29.02 -1.80
C SER A 307 10.38 -28.86 -2.78
N TYR A 308 9.30 -28.25 -2.32
CA TYR A 308 8.13 -27.95 -3.16
C TYR A 308 8.33 -26.64 -3.92
N SER A 309 7.92 -26.62 -5.18
CA SER A 309 7.99 -25.43 -6.03
C SER A 309 6.66 -24.66 -6.01
N VAL A 310 6.68 -23.40 -6.44
CA VAL A 310 5.47 -22.58 -6.68
C VAL A 310 4.54 -23.27 -7.69
N LEU A 311 5.10 -24.07 -8.62
CA LEU A 311 4.32 -24.84 -9.60
C LEU A 311 3.40 -25.87 -8.93
N ASP A 312 3.73 -26.37 -7.74
CA ASP A 312 2.90 -27.33 -7.01
C ASP A 312 1.58 -26.74 -6.52
N LEU A 313 1.46 -25.40 -6.44
CA LEU A 313 0.20 -24.69 -6.13
C LEU A 313 -0.87 -24.92 -7.21
N PHE A 314 -0.45 -25.16 -8.45
CA PHE A 314 -1.34 -25.30 -9.61
C PHE A 314 -1.53 -26.76 -10.04
N ARG A 315 -0.84 -27.69 -9.37
CA ARG A 315 -0.75 -29.09 -9.79
C ARG A 315 -2.03 -29.87 -9.52
N THR A 316 -2.63 -29.71 -8.34
CA THR A 316 -3.87 -30.42 -7.97
C THR A 316 -5.10 -29.52 -8.13
N PRO A 317 -6.27 -30.08 -8.45
CA PRO A 317 -7.42 -29.30 -8.88
C PRO A 317 -7.99 -28.39 -7.78
N LYS A 318 -8.05 -28.84 -6.52
CA LYS A 318 -8.57 -28.01 -5.42
C LYS A 318 -7.56 -26.94 -5.00
N MET A 319 -6.27 -27.29 -4.94
CA MET A 319 -5.20 -26.29 -4.72
C MET A 319 -5.19 -25.21 -5.79
N ARG A 320 -5.35 -25.58 -7.06
CA ARG A 320 -5.43 -24.65 -8.18
C ARG A 320 -6.62 -23.69 -8.04
N LYS A 321 -7.82 -24.23 -7.77
CA LYS A 321 -9.04 -23.42 -7.56
C LYS A 321 -8.85 -22.44 -6.40
N MET A 322 -8.31 -22.92 -5.28
CA MET A 322 -8.04 -22.11 -4.09
C MET A 322 -7.03 -21.00 -4.38
N THR A 323 -5.92 -21.33 -5.04
CA THR A 323 -4.86 -20.39 -5.41
C THR A 323 -5.39 -19.30 -6.35
N ILE A 324 -6.17 -19.66 -7.38
CA ILE A 324 -6.78 -18.68 -8.31
C ILE A 324 -7.74 -17.74 -7.57
N CYS A 325 -8.62 -18.28 -6.71
CA CYS A 325 -9.56 -17.46 -5.95
C CYS A 325 -8.83 -16.53 -4.97
N LEU A 326 -7.82 -17.02 -4.24
CA LEU A 326 -6.99 -16.19 -3.36
C LEU A 326 -6.21 -15.13 -4.15
N SER A 327 -5.63 -15.48 -5.31
CA SER A 327 -4.96 -14.50 -6.16
C SER A 327 -5.89 -13.36 -6.58
N ALA A 328 -7.13 -13.68 -6.99
CA ALA A 328 -8.12 -12.66 -7.35
C ALA A 328 -8.51 -11.77 -6.14
N VAL A 329 -8.69 -12.38 -4.97
CA VAL A 329 -9.01 -11.67 -3.71
C VAL A 329 -7.88 -10.74 -3.28
N TRP A 330 -6.62 -11.19 -3.28
CA TRP A 330 -5.46 -10.38 -2.92
C TRP A 330 -5.21 -9.26 -3.91
N LEU A 331 -5.28 -9.56 -5.22
CA LEU A 331 -5.15 -8.58 -6.28
C LEU A 331 -6.21 -7.49 -6.13
N SER A 332 -7.48 -7.88 -6.03
CA SER A 332 -8.60 -6.93 -5.94
C SER A 332 -8.59 -6.11 -4.66
N THR A 333 -8.25 -6.71 -3.52
CA THR A 333 -8.17 -5.99 -2.24
C THR A 333 -7.10 -4.91 -2.32
N SER A 334 -5.91 -5.28 -2.80
CA SER A 334 -4.80 -4.34 -2.95
C SER A 334 -5.08 -3.25 -3.98
N PHE A 335 -5.62 -3.63 -5.13
CA PHE A 335 -5.99 -2.73 -6.20
C PHE A 335 -6.97 -1.64 -5.73
N ALA A 336 -8.08 -2.04 -5.08
CA ALA A 336 -9.07 -1.08 -4.60
C ALA A 336 -8.57 -0.27 -3.39
N TYR A 337 -7.80 -0.88 -2.47
CA TYR A 337 -7.25 -0.18 -1.31
C TYR A 337 -6.32 0.95 -1.72
N TYR A 338 -5.36 0.67 -2.61
CA TYR A 338 -4.43 1.68 -3.09
C TYR A 338 -5.08 2.66 -4.05
N GLY A 339 -6.02 2.22 -4.89
CA GLY A 339 -6.79 3.11 -5.76
C GLY A 339 -7.54 4.20 -4.98
N LEU A 340 -8.20 3.82 -3.88
CA LEU A 340 -8.90 4.77 -3.01
C LEU A 340 -7.95 5.60 -2.15
N ALA A 341 -6.90 4.98 -1.61
CA ALA A 341 -5.93 5.66 -0.74
C ALA A 341 -5.04 6.68 -1.47
N MET A 342 -4.91 6.58 -2.80
CA MET A 342 -4.08 7.48 -3.61
C MET A 342 -4.85 8.66 -4.22
N ASP A 343 -6.18 8.66 -4.14
CA ASP A 343 -7.05 9.67 -4.76
C ASP A 343 -7.68 10.62 -3.72
N LEU A 344 -6.88 11.09 -2.77
CA LEU A 344 -7.36 11.88 -1.62
C LEU A 344 -7.93 13.25 -2.01
N GLN A 345 -7.48 13.85 -3.11
CA GLN A 345 -7.86 15.21 -3.50
C GLN A 345 -9.33 15.33 -3.96
N LYS A 346 -10.04 14.22 -4.23
CA LYS A 346 -11.43 14.24 -4.71
C LYS A 346 -12.48 14.40 -3.60
N PHE A 347 -12.10 14.30 -2.33
CA PHE A 347 -13.06 14.26 -1.22
C PHE A 347 -13.48 15.64 -0.69
N GLY A 348 -12.93 16.74 -1.22
CA GLY A 348 -13.28 18.11 -0.81
C GLY A 348 -12.90 18.46 0.64
N VAL A 349 -12.11 17.59 1.28
CA VAL A 349 -11.55 17.76 2.61
C VAL A 349 -10.04 17.93 2.46
N ASP A 350 -9.42 18.67 3.37
CA ASP A 350 -7.97 18.80 3.47
C ASP A 350 -7.28 17.42 3.40
N ILE A 351 -6.25 17.32 2.55
CA ILE A 351 -5.49 16.09 2.27
C ILE A 351 -4.84 15.48 3.51
N TYR A 352 -4.43 16.30 4.48
CA TYR A 352 -3.81 15.86 5.74
C TYR A 352 -4.88 15.25 6.63
N LEU A 353 -6.05 15.90 6.74
CA LEU A 353 -7.14 15.41 7.58
C LEU A 353 -7.73 14.10 7.04
N ILE A 354 -7.98 14.00 5.73
CA ILE A 354 -8.52 12.77 5.13
C ILE A 354 -7.54 11.60 5.31
N GLN A 355 -6.23 11.85 5.23
CA GLN A 355 -5.22 10.81 5.48
C GLN A 355 -5.25 10.32 6.94
N VAL A 356 -5.45 11.23 7.91
CA VAL A 356 -5.63 10.86 9.33
C VAL A 356 -6.90 10.03 9.51
N ILE A 357 -8.02 10.44 8.90
CA ILE A 357 -9.28 9.69 8.99
C ILE A 357 -9.12 8.29 8.37
N PHE A 358 -8.45 8.19 7.22
CA PHE A 358 -8.14 6.92 6.58
C PHE A 358 -7.21 6.07 7.46
N GLY A 359 -6.20 6.63 8.10
CA GLY A 359 -5.37 5.90 9.07
C GLY A 359 -6.18 5.42 10.27
N ALA A 360 -7.01 6.30 10.85
CA ALA A 360 -7.78 6.03 12.05
C ALA A 360 -8.80 4.90 11.86
N VAL A 361 -9.47 4.82 10.70
CA VAL A 361 -10.49 3.79 10.43
C VAL A 361 -9.91 2.37 10.37
N ASP A 362 -8.61 2.20 10.12
CA ASP A 362 -7.98 0.87 10.09
C ASP A 362 -8.01 0.17 11.44
N ILE A 363 -7.91 0.93 12.55
CA ILE A 363 -7.88 0.38 13.90
C ILE A 363 -9.21 -0.32 14.23
N PRO A 364 -10.38 0.36 14.20
CA PRO A 364 -11.65 -0.29 14.47
C PRO A 364 -11.97 -1.35 13.42
N ALA A 365 -11.64 -1.14 12.14
CA ALA A 365 -11.85 -2.14 11.09
C ALA A 365 -11.12 -3.46 11.39
N LYS A 366 -9.86 -3.39 11.85
CA LYS A 366 -9.06 -4.57 12.26
C LYS A 366 -9.67 -5.29 13.46
N VAL A 367 -10.19 -4.57 14.45
CA VAL A 367 -10.86 -5.15 15.62
C VAL A 367 -12.17 -5.85 15.22
N VAL A 368 -13.00 -5.17 14.42
CA VAL A 368 -14.28 -5.70 13.95
C VAL A 368 -14.06 -6.98 13.14
N ILE A 369 -13.14 -6.97 12.17
CA ILE A 369 -12.92 -8.16 11.34
C ILE A 369 -12.34 -9.33 12.13
N THR A 370 -11.45 -9.08 13.10
CA THR A 370 -10.89 -10.13 13.95
C THR A 370 -11.97 -10.80 14.79
N THR A 371 -12.91 -9.99 15.29
CA THR A 371 -14.08 -10.47 16.03
C THR A 371 -15.02 -11.26 15.11
N CYS A 372 -15.35 -10.73 13.93
CA CYS A 372 -16.18 -11.42 12.93
C CYS A 372 -15.59 -12.77 12.50
N MET A 373 -14.27 -12.85 12.26
CA MET A 373 -13.59 -14.10 11.91
C MET A 373 -13.70 -15.17 13.00
N SER A 374 -13.80 -14.74 14.26
CA SER A 374 -13.91 -15.63 15.42
C SER A 374 -15.33 -16.17 15.61
N PHE A 375 -16.37 -15.37 15.32
CA PHE A 375 -17.77 -15.76 15.52
C PHE A 375 -18.45 -16.31 14.26
N ILE A 376 -18.27 -15.66 13.11
CA ILE A 376 -19.01 -15.95 11.86
C ILE A 376 -18.20 -16.89 10.96
N GLY A 377 -16.87 -16.87 11.09
CA GLY A 377 -15.93 -17.62 10.25
C GLY A 377 -15.17 -16.73 9.25
N ARG A 378 -14.16 -17.30 8.58
CA ARG A 378 -13.23 -16.54 7.72
C ARG A 378 -13.84 -16.25 6.36
N ARG A 379 -14.50 -17.24 5.75
CA ARG A 379 -15.12 -17.10 4.42
C ARG A 379 -16.19 -16.00 4.39
N PRO A 380 -17.22 -15.98 5.26
CA PRO A 380 -18.25 -14.94 5.23
C PRO A 380 -17.69 -13.56 5.61
N SER A 381 -16.71 -13.50 6.52
CA SER A 381 -16.03 -12.25 6.88
C SER A 381 -15.30 -11.64 5.67
N GLN A 382 -14.57 -12.47 4.90
CA GLN A 382 -13.87 -12.04 3.69
C GLN A 382 -14.83 -11.58 2.60
N CYS A 383 -15.89 -12.36 2.33
CA CYS A 383 -16.88 -12.02 1.31
C CYS A 383 -17.63 -10.73 1.68
N GLY A 384 -18.08 -10.62 2.93
CA GLY A 384 -18.79 -9.46 3.43
C GLY A 384 -17.95 -8.19 3.36
N ALA A 385 -16.68 -8.24 3.80
CA ALA A 385 -15.79 -7.09 3.75
C ALA A 385 -15.58 -6.58 2.31
N LEU A 386 -15.36 -7.48 1.34
CA LEU A 386 -15.16 -7.12 -0.06
C LEU A 386 -16.42 -6.58 -0.74
N ILE A 387 -17.58 -7.21 -0.51
CA ILE A 387 -18.84 -6.78 -1.11
C ILE A 387 -19.26 -5.42 -0.52
N ILE A 388 -19.19 -5.24 0.80
CA ILE A 388 -19.52 -3.97 1.44
C ILE A 388 -18.56 -2.85 0.96
N ALA A 389 -17.27 -3.14 0.84
CA ALA A 389 -16.30 -2.20 0.27
C ALA A 389 -16.68 -1.79 -1.16
N GLY A 390 -16.96 -2.76 -2.03
CA GLY A 390 -17.28 -2.47 -3.42
C GLY A 390 -18.61 -1.72 -3.58
N VAL A 391 -19.65 -2.11 -2.85
CA VAL A 391 -20.95 -1.43 -2.85
C VAL A 391 -20.82 0.01 -2.36
N THR A 392 -20.10 0.25 -1.27
CA THR A 392 -19.91 1.62 -0.74
C THR A 392 -19.13 2.51 -1.71
N ILE A 393 -18.13 1.97 -2.41
CA ILE A 393 -17.39 2.69 -3.47
C ILE A 393 -18.30 2.97 -4.67
N LEU A 394 -19.12 2.02 -5.12
CA LEU A 394 -20.06 2.23 -6.23
C LEU A 394 -21.14 3.27 -5.89
N ILE A 395 -21.68 3.25 -4.67
CA ILE A 395 -22.63 4.28 -4.22
C ILE A 395 -21.96 5.66 -4.26
N ASN A 396 -20.69 5.76 -3.84
CA ASN A 396 -19.93 7.01 -3.86
C ASN A 396 -19.84 7.63 -5.27
N VAL A 397 -19.77 6.81 -6.33
CA VAL A 397 -19.73 7.28 -7.73
C VAL A 397 -21.00 8.04 -8.12
N VAL A 398 -22.15 7.62 -7.60
CA VAL A 398 -23.46 8.21 -7.93
C VAL A 398 -23.75 9.47 -7.10
N VAL A 399 -23.08 9.65 -5.96
CA VAL A 399 -23.32 10.78 -5.06
C VAL A 399 -22.78 12.09 -5.66
N PRO A 400 -23.59 13.15 -5.77
CA PRO A 400 -23.14 14.44 -6.31
C PRO A 400 -22.06 15.10 -5.45
N TYR A 401 -21.21 15.93 -6.07
CA TYR A 401 -20.05 16.56 -5.42
C TYR A 401 -20.42 17.51 -4.27
N ASP A 402 -21.63 18.08 -4.30
CA ASP A 402 -22.13 19.00 -3.28
C ASP A 402 -22.32 18.33 -1.92
N LYS A 403 -22.44 16.99 -1.88
CA LYS A 403 -22.63 16.21 -0.66
C LYS A 403 -21.30 15.62 -0.16
N GLN A 404 -20.32 16.50 0.09
CA GLN A 404 -18.96 16.13 0.48
C GLN A 404 -18.90 15.21 1.72
N THR A 405 -19.68 15.52 2.77
CA THR A 405 -19.72 14.68 3.98
C THR A 405 -20.13 13.25 3.69
N LEU A 406 -21.15 13.04 2.85
CA LEU A 406 -21.61 11.71 2.48
C LEU A 406 -20.56 10.95 1.66
N ARG A 407 -19.91 11.62 0.70
CA ARG A 407 -18.82 11.03 -0.10
C ARG A 407 -17.66 10.61 0.79
N THR A 408 -17.27 11.45 1.74
CA THR A 408 -16.19 11.13 2.69
C THR A 408 -16.58 9.96 3.59
N CYS A 409 -17.78 9.95 4.18
CA CYS A 409 -18.25 8.82 5.01
C CYS A 409 -18.26 7.49 4.25
N LEU A 410 -18.74 7.48 3.00
CA LEU A 410 -18.75 6.28 2.16
C LEU A 410 -17.33 5.82 1.79
N ALA A 411 -16.43 6.75 1.47
CA ALA A 411 -15.03 6.42 1.18
C ALA A 411 -14.31 5.85 2.40
N VAL A 412 -14.52 6.44 3.58
CA VAL A 412 -13.94 5.96 4.83
C VAL A 412 -14.44 4.56 5.17
N LEU A 413 -15.74 4.31 4.99
CA LEU A 413 -16.33 2.98 5.19
C LEU A 413 -15.74 1.96 4.20
N GLY A 414 -15.68 2.30 2.91
CA GLY A 414 -15.08 1.45 1.88
C GLY A 414 -13.61 1.13 2.16
N LYS A 415 -12.82 2.16 2.51
CA LYS A 415 -11.40 2.04 2.90
C LYS A 415 -11.22 1.13 4.12
N GLY A 416 -12.04 1.33 5.15
CA GLY A 416 -12.04 0.49 6.36
C GLY A 416 -12.37 -0.97 6.04
N CYS A 417 -13.37 -1.23 5.21
CA CYS A 417 -13.72 -2.58 4.76
C CYS A 417 -12.60 -3.24 3.92
N LEU A 418 -11.87 -2.47 3.09
CA LEU A 418 -10.69 -2.97 2.37
C LEU A 418 -9.53 -3.28 3.31
N ALA A 419 -9.30 -2.46 4.34
CA ALA A 419 -8.31 -2.72 5.38
C ALA A 419 -8.65 -3.99 6.19
N ALA A 420 -9.93 -4.17 6.51
CA ALA A 420 -10.45 -5.40 7.12
C ALA A 420 -10.21 -6.63 6.22
N SER A 421 -10.52 -6.52 4.93
CA SER A 421 -10.24 -7.55 3.92
C SER A 421 -8.76 -7.90 3.87
N PHE A 422 -7.85 -6.92 3.94
CA PHE A 422 -6.41 -7.20 3.98
C PHE A 422 -6.02 -8.08 5.17
N ASN A 423 -6.46 -7.72 6.38
CA ASN A 423 -6.16 -8.49 7.58
C ASN A 423 -6.72 -9.93 7.49
N CYS A 424 -7.97 -10.06 7.04
CA CYS A 424 -8.61 -11.35 6.83
C CYS A 424 -7.89 -12.19 5.76
N CYS A 425 -7.49 -11.60 4.62
CA CYS A 425 -6.69 -12.26 3.57
C CYS A 425 -5.39 -12.87 4.12
N TYR A 426 -4.64 -12.12 4.94
CA TYR A 426 -3.37 -12.59 5.53
C TYR A 426 -3.60 -13.82 6.41
N LEU A 427 -4.58 -13.76 7.32
CA LEU A 427 -4.89 -14.88 8.21
C LEU A 427 -5.45 -16.08 7.44
N TYR A 428 -6.43 -15.83 6.58
CA TYR A 428 -7.16 -16.86 5.84
C TYR A 428 -6.24 -17.62 4.88
N SER A 429 -5.32 -16.94 4.20
CA SER A 429 -4.35 -17.59 3.32
C SER A 429 -3.37 -18.46 4.11
N GLY A 430 -2.98 -18.04 5.32
CA GLY A 430 -2.18 -18.84 6.23
C GLY A 430 -2.87 -20.12 6.71
N GLU A 431 -4.19 -20.09 6.92
CA GLU A 431 -4.99 -21.25 7.33
C GLU A 431 -5.37 -22.19 6.16
N LEU A 432 -5.44 -21.66 4.94
CA LEU A 432 -5.80 -22.39 3.73
C LEU A 432 -4.64 -23.20 3.15
N TYR A 433 -3.46 -22.58 3.02
CA TYR A 433 -2.32 -23.27 2.44
C TYR A 433 -1.72 -24.30 3.41
N PRO A 434 -1.41 -25.51 2.91
CA PRO A 434 -0.83 -26.54 3.75
C PRO A 434 0.57 -26.19 4.20
N THR A 435 0.94 -26.62 5.39
CA THR A 435 2.18 -26.22 6.08
C THR A 435 3.43 -26.37 5.19
N ILE A 436 3.49 -27.42 4.37
CA ILE A 436 4.61 -27.71 3.44
C ILE A 436 4.80 -26.69 2.31
N ILE A 437 3.74 -26.03 1.84
CA ILE A 437 3.79 -25.07 0.70
C ILE A 437 3.23 -23.69 1.08
N ARG A 438 2.91 -23.47 2.36
CA ARG A 438 2.32 -22.22 2.87
C ARG A 438 3.15 -21.01 2.51
N GLN A 439 4.47 -21.08 2.67
CA GLN A 439 5.35 -19.96 2.37
C GLN A 439 5.33 -19.61 0.87
N ASN A 440 5.35 -20.62 -0.01
CA ASN A 440 5.27 -20.42 -1.45
C ASN A 440 3.90 -19.84 -1.86
N GLY A 441 2.81 -20.35 -1.29
CA GLY A 441 1.45 -19.85 -1.52
C GLY A 441 1.27 -18.41 -1.06
N MET A 442 1.73 -18.07 0.16
CA MET A 442 1.73 -16.72 0.69
C MET A 442 2.57 -15.76 -0.17
N GLY A 443 3.74 -16.20 -0.65
CA GLY A 443 4.57 -15.45 -1.59
C GLY A 443 3.85 -15.15 -2.90
N TRP A 444 3.17 -16.14 -3.48
CA TRP A 444 2.40 -15.99 -4.72
C TRP A 444 1.24 -15.00 -4.60
N VAL A 445 0.40 -15.14 -3.57
CA VAL A 445 -0.75 -14.24 -3.39
C VAL A 445 -0.32 -12.81 -3.03
N SER A 446 0.80 -12.67 -2.29
CA SER A 446 1.43 -11.37 -2.03
C SER A 446 1.91 -10.71 -3.33
N MET A 447 2.54 -11.47 -4.24
CA MET A 447 2.94 -10.98 -5.57
C MET A 447 1.73 -10.44 -6.35
N MET A 448 0.60 -11.17 -6.33
CA MET A 448 -0.64 -10.73 -6.97
C MET A 448 -1.22 -9.45 -6.37
N ALA A 449 -1.12 -9.26 -5.05
CA ALA A 449 -1.47 -7.97 -4.43
C ALA A 449 -0.53 -6.83 -4.86
N ARG A 450 0.78 -7.08 -5.04
CA ARG A 450 1.70 -6.05 -5.55
C ARG A 450 1.39 -5.67 -6.99
N ILE A 451 1.01 -6.64 -7.84
CA ILE A 451 0.51 -6.36 -9.19
C ILE A 451 -0.76 -5.49 -9.12
N GLY A 452 -1.72 -5.82 -8.24
CA GLY A 452 -2.91 -4.99 -8.02
C GLY A 452 -2.58 -3.56 -7.61
N ALA A 453 -1.62 -3.38 -6.70
CA ALA A 453 -1.15 -2.06 -6.27
C ALA A 453 -0.46 -1.26 -7.38
N MET A 454 0.27 -1.94 -8.28
CA MET A 454 0.93 -1.32 -9.43
C MET A 454 -0.07 -0.89 -10.50
N VAL A 455 -1.14 -1.66 -10.73
CA VAL A 455 -2.18 -1.32 -11.71
C VAL A 455 -3.13 -0.23 -11.19
N ALA A 456 -3.27 -0.08 -9.87
CA ALA A 456 -4.20 0.87 -9.27
C ALA A 456 -4.03 2.33 -9.77
N PRO A 457 -2.85 2.98 -9.69
CA PRO A 457 -2.68 4.36 -10.16
C PRO A 457 -3.00 4.56 -11.64
N MET A 458 -2.73 3.56 -12.48
CA MET A 458 -2.99 3.62 -13.92
C MET A 458 -4.49 3.74 -14.24
N VAL A 459 -5.35 3.12 -13.43
CA VAL A 459 -6.81 3.22 -13.61
C VAL A 459 -7.32 4.63 -13.33
N LEU A 460 -6.65 5.42 -12.49
CA LEU A 460 -7.03 6.82 -12.26
C LEU A 460 -6.94 7.68 -13.53
N LEU A 461 -6.05 7.33 -14.46
CA LEU A 461 -5.91 8.03 -15.75
C LEU A 461 -7.14 7.89 -16.64
N THR A 462 -7.89 6.79 -16.50
CA THR A 462 -9.15 6.61 -17.26
C THR A 462 -10.22 7.63 -16.86
N GLY A 463 -10.06 8.26 -15.69
CA GLY A 463 -10.91 9.34 -15.20
C GLY A 463 -10.87 10.61 -16.04
N ASP A 464 -9.82 10.80 -16.84
CA ASP A 464 -9.66 11.96 -17.73
C ASP A 464 -10.63 11.89 -18.91
N HIS A 465 -10.91 10.68 -19.42
CA HIS A 465 -11.90 10.46 -20.46
C HIS A 465 -13.30 10.29 -19.87
N ILE A 466 -13.43 9.50 -18.79
CA ILE A 466 -14.73 9.17 -18.20
C ILE A 466 -14.63 9.29 -16.68
N ARG A 467 -15.19 10.38 -16.13
CA ARG A 467 -15.07 10.74 -14.69
C ARG A 467 -15.53 9.63 -13.73
N TRP A 468 -16.55 8.85 -14.08
CA TRP A 468 -17.13 7.79 -13.23
C TRP A 468 -16.43 6.44 -13.35
N LEU A 469 -15.60 6.24 -14.38
CA LEU A 469 -15.03 4.94 -14.72
C LEU A 469 -14.04 4.39 -13.68
N PRO A 470 -13.10 5.18 -13.12
CA PRO A 470 -12.19 4.67 -12.10
C PRO A 470 -12.94 4.14 -10.86
N GLY A 471 -13.93 4.89 -10.38
CA GLY A 471 -14.74 4.48 -9.23
C GLY A 471 -15.55 3.21 -9.49
N PHE A 472 -16.07 3.06 -10.71
CA PHE A 472 -16.75 1.82 -11.13
C PHE A 472 -15.80 0.62 -11.13
N ILE A 473 -14.57 0.77 -11.62
CA ILE A 473 -13.57 -0.31 -11.64
C ILE A 473 -13.13 -0.66 -10.21
N TYR A 474 -12.84 0.33 -9.35
CA TYR A 474 -12.46 0.09 -7.96
C TYR A 474 -13.58 -0.49 -7.10
N GLY A 475 -14.85 -0.19 -7.41
CA GLY A 475 -16.00 -0.78 -6.72
C GLY A 475 -16.38 -2.16 -7.24
N GLY A 476 -16.30 -2.38 -8.56
CA GLY A 476 -16.66 -3.63 -9.22
C GLY A 476 -15.68 -4.78 -8.93
N ALA A 477 -14.37 -4.50 -8.92
CA ALA A 477 -13.37 -5.54 -8.67
C ALA A 477 -13.54 -6.23 -7.29
N PRO A 478 -13.72 -5.52 -6.16
CA PRO A 478 -14.01 -6.12 -4.86
C PRO A 478 -15.29 -6.96 -4.85
N ILE A 479 -16.35 -6.55 -5.56
CA ILE A 479 -17.59 -7.33 -5.63
C ILE A 479 -17.34 -8.67 -6.34
N LEU A 480 -16.69 -8.63 -7.51
CA LEU A 480 -16.36 -9.83 -8.29
C LEU A 480 -15.44 -10.78 -7.51
N SER A 481 -14.42 -10.25 -6.83
CA SER A 481 -13.52 -11.06 -6.01
C SER A 481 -14.18 -11.55 -4.71
N GLY A 482 -15.14 -10.79 -4.15
CA GLY A 482 -15.98 -11.22 -3.03
C GLY A 482 -16.86 -12.42 -3.41
N VAL A 483 -17.41 -12.43 -4.63
CA VAL A 483 -18.11 -13.61 -5.18
C VAL A 483 -17.12 -14.77 -5.40
N ALA A 484 -15.91 -14.50 -5.90
CA ALA A 484 -14.88 -15.53 -6.03
C ALA A 484 -14.49 -16.14 -4.67
N ALA A 485 -14.46 -15.34 -3.60
CA ALA A 485 -14.17 -15.79 -2.25
C ALA A 485 -15.22 -16.77 -1.71
N VAL A 486 -16.45 -16.77 -2.25
CA VAL A 486 -17.48 -17.76 -1.90
C VAL A 486 -17.03 -19.18 -2.27
N PHE A 487 -16.18 -19.35 -3.27
CA PHE A 487 -15.67 -20.66 -3.66
C PHE A 487 -14.54 -21.19 -2.78
N LEU A 488 -14.07 -20.40 -1.81
CA LEU A 488 -13.05 -20.83 -0.85
C LEU A 488 -13.68 -21.62 0.31
N PRO A 489 -12.96 -22.63 0.85
CA PRO A 489 -13.46 -23.43 1.96
C PRO A 489 -13.37 -22.69 3.30
N GLU A 490 -14.35 -22.88 4.18
CA GLU A 490 -14.32 -22.32 5.54
C GLU A 490 -13.24 -23.01 6.40
N THR A 491 -12.52 -22.23 7.22
CA THR A 491 -11.43 -22.71 8.09
C THR A 491 -11.80 -22.68 9.58
N LEU A 492 -12.90 -22.01 9.96
CA LEU A 492 -13.36 -21.94 11.35
C LEU A 492 -13.52 -23.34 11.99
N GLY A 493 -12.80 -23.58 13.08
CA GLY A 493 -12.88 -24.83 13.85
C GLY A 493 -12.26 -26.05 13.16
N THR A 494 -11.54 -25.86 12.05
CA THR A 494 -10.86 -26.95 11.32
C THR A 494 -9.36 -26.97 11.66
N ASN A 495 -8.77 -28.16 11.67
CA ASN A 495 -7.32 -28.31 11.82
C ASN A 495 -6.59 -27.75 10.58
N LEU A 496 -5.40 -27.21 10.80
CA LEU A 496 -4.51 -26.74 9.74
C LEU A 496 -4.11 -27.93 8.86
N PRO A 497 -4.15 -27.79 7.53
CA PRO A 497 -3.72 -28.87 6.64
C PRO A 497 -2.19 -28.94 6.66
N ASP A 498 -1.64 -30.14 6.81
CA ASP A 498 -0.19 -30.32 6.82
C ASP A 498 0.32 -30.73 5.44
N THR A 499 -0.48 -31.51 4.69
CA THR A 499 -0.14 -32.00 3.36
C THR A 499 -1.10 -31.49 2.27
N ILE A 500 -0.68 -31.59 1.00
CA ILE A 500 -1.54 -31.30 -0.16
C ILE A 500 -2.71 -32.30 -0.24
N GLN A 501 -2.50 -33.55 0.17
CA GLN A 501 -3.54 -34.58 0.17
C GLN A 501 -4.66 -34.24 1.17
N ASP A 502 -4.31 -33.69 2.35
CA ASP A 502 -5.30 -33.22 3.34
C ASP A 502 -6.25 -32.16 2.76
N VAL A 503 -5.74 -31.30 1.85
CA VAL A 503 -6.55 -30.29 1.17
C VAL A 503 -7.48 -30.91 0.13
N GLU A 504 -7.02 -31.94 -0.58
CA GLU A 504 -7.84 -32.66 -1.56
C GLU A 504 -8.94 -33.50 -0.90
N GLU A 505 -8.65 -34.10 0.26
CA GLU A 505 -9.56 -34.98 1.01
C GLU A 505 -10.53 -34.25 1.95
N ARG A 506 -10.36 -32.93 2.15
CA ARG A 506 -11.09 -32.10 3.12
C ARG A 506 -12.62 -32.12 3.01
N GLU A 507 -13.17 -32.50 1.85
CA GLU A 507 -14.62 -32.65 1.65
C GLU A 507 -15.15 -34.05 2.00
N LEU A 508 -14.31 -35.09 1.94
CA LEU A 508 -14.68 -36.45 2.31
C LEU A 508 -14.84 -36.60 3.83
N GLN A 509 -14.01 -35.89 4.61
CA GLN A 509 -14.08 -35.90 6.07
C GLN A 509 -15.29 -35.18 6.66
N LYS A 510 -15.94 -34.25 5.93
CA LYS A 510 -17.20 -33.63 6.38
C LYS A 510 -18.36 -34.62 6.49
N SER A 511 -18.26 -35.80 5.85
CA SER A 511 -19.25 -36.87 5.93
C SER A 511 -19.05 -37.83 7.11
N SER A 512 -17.94 -37.73 7.87
CA SER A 512 -17.65 -38.60 9.01
C SER A 512 -17.55 -37.77 10.29
N LYS A 513 -18.63 -37.69 11.07
CA LYS A 513 -18.57 -37.16 12.44
C LYS A 513 -17.87 -38.15 13.38
N MET A 514 -17.12 -37.59 14.36
CA MET A 514 -16.71 -38.08 15.70
C MET A 514 -15.19 -38.25 15.93
N PRO A 515 -14.69 -38.23 17.20
CA PRO A 515 -14.98 -37.37 18.37
C PRO A 515 -13.66 -36.69 18.88
N PRO A 516 -13.61 -35.97 20.03
CA PRO A 516 -12.56 -35.00 20.32
C PRO A 516 -11.32 -35.55 21.05
N LYS A 517 -10.20 -34.85 20.81
CA LYS A 517 -8.99 -34.68 21.66
C LYS A 517 -8.25 -35.94 22.11
N GLU A 518 -7.10 -36.20 21.48
CA GLU A 518 -5.83 -36.63 22.12
C GLU A 518 -4.76 -36.90 21.05
N ALA A 519 -4.04 -35.86 20.62
CA ALA A 519 -2.81 -36.05 19.81
C ALA A 519 -1.81 -34.88 19.82
N VAL A 520 -2.13 -33.72 20.42
CA VAL A 520 -1.28 -32.51 20.29
C VAL A 520 -0.29 -32.33 21.46
N ILE A 521 -0.40 -33.11 22.55
CA ILE A 521 0.35 -32.83 23.79
C ILE A 521 1.82 -33.31 23.73
N LEU A 522 2.24 -34.12 22.74
CA LEU A 522 3.61 -34.67 22.70
C LEU A 522 4.56 -34.02 21.68
N GLN A 523 4.06 -33.23 20.73
CA GLN A 523 4.92 -32.52 19.75
C GLN A 523 5.26 -31.10 20.18
N ASP A 524 4.40 -30.44 20.96
CA ASP A 524 4.62 -29.06 21.42
C ASP A 524 5.72 -28.98 22.50
N THR A 525 5.93 -30.01 23.30
CA THR A 525 6.81 -29.93 24.48
C THR A 525 8.31 -29.87 24.13
N GLN A 526 8.73 -30.47 23.01
CA GLN A 526 10.15 -30.49 22.61
C GLN A 526 10.55 -29.36 21.65
N ALA A 527 9.66 -28.95 20.75
CA ALA A 527 9.88 -27.75 19.93
C ALA A 527 9.82 -26.47 20.77
N ASN A 528 9.11 -26.50 21.91
CA ASN A 528 9.11 -25.42 22.89
C ASN A 528 10.46 -25.29 23.60
N LEU A 529 11.26 -26.34 23.84
CA LEU A 529 12.52 -26.17 24.59
C LEU A 529 13.55 -25.29 23.86
N LEU A 530 13.63 -25.36 22.53
CA LEU A 530 14.55 -24.52 21.74
C LEU A 530 14.06 -23.07 21.58
N LYS A 531 12.74 -22.85 21.63
CA LYS A 531 12.11 -21.52 21.52
C LYS A 531 11.77 -20.89 22.87
N GLN A 532 11.81 -21.67 23.94
CA GLN A 532 11.77 -21.20 25.32
C GLN A 532 13.17 -20.81 25.77
N ALA A 533 14.23 -21.47 25.27
CA ALA A 533 15.61 -21.09 25.53
C ALA A 533 16.10 -19.86 24.72
N ALA A 534 15.47 -19.57 23.57
CA ALA A 534 15.68 -18.36 22.75
C ALA A 534 14.70 -17.25 23.14
#